data_AF-A0AA87Z252-F1
#
_entry.id   AF-A0AA87Z252-F1
#
_cell.length_a   1.000
_cell.length_b   1.000
_cell.length_c   1.000
_cell.angle_alpha   90.00
_cell.angle_beta   90.00
_cell.angle_gamma   90.00
#
_symmetry.space_group_name_H-M   'P 1'
#
loop_
_entity.id
_entity.type
_entity.pdbx_description
1 polymer ?
#
loop_
_entity_poly.entity_id
_entity_poly.type
_entity_poly.pdbx_seq_one_letter_code
_entity_poly.pdbx_strand_id
1 'polypeptide(L)'
;MPSAVGYQPTLSTEMGSLQERITSTKEGSITSIQAVYVPADDLTDPAPATTFAHLDATTVLSRGLAAKGIYPAVDPLDSTSTMLQPRIVGEEHYETAQRVKQTLQRYKELQDIIAILGLDELSEDDRLIVARARKIEPVDIGILRIRLNDQWLTMALMGGFARIGNNEITVLVNDAEKGSDIDPQEAQQTLEMAEANLSKAEGKRQTIEANLALRRARTRVEAINMMS
;
A
#
# COMPACT_ATOMS: atom_id res chain seq x y z
N MET A 1 39.29 12.64 9.46
CA MET A 1 38.38 12.35 10.59
C MET A 1 37.13 11.71 10.01
N PRO A 2 36.60 10.61 10.57
CA PRO A 2 35.30 10.07 10.15
C PRO A 2 34.18 11.09 10.46
N SER A 3 33.19 11.15 9.58
CA SER A 3 31.99 12.00 9.75
C SER A 3 31.04 11.38 10.78
N ALA A 4 29.90 12.03 11.01
CA ALA A 4 28.81 11.53 11.84
C ALA A 4 28.50 10.05 11.53
N VAL A 5 28.34 9.25 12.59
CA VAL A 5 27.89 7.84 12.52
C VAL A 5 28.83 6.91 11.72
N GLY A 6 30.08 7.29 11.47
CA GLY A 6 31.09 6.44 10.83
C GLY A 6 31.12 6.51 9.31
N TYR A 7 30.35 7.42 8.71
CA TYR A 7 30.38 7.66 7.26
C TYR A 7 31.60 8.47 6.82
N GLN A 8 31.92 8.34 5.53
CA GLN A 8 32.97 9.13 4.89
C GLN A 8 32.64 10.64 4.89
N PRO A 9 33.62 11.54 5.11
CA PRO A 9 33.38 13.00 5.07
C PRO A 9 32.92 13.52 3.71
N THR A 10 33.23 12.80 2.64
CA THR A 10 32.88 13.15 1.26
C THR A 10 31.50 12.65 0.82
N LEU A 11 30.74 11.99 1.71
CA LEU A 11 29.47 11.33 1.38
C LEU A 11 28.52 12.27 0.65
N SER A 12 28.33 13.48 1.16
CA SER A 12 27.41 14.46 0.56
C SER A 12 27.87 14.94 -0.82
N THR A 13 29.17 15.19 -1.00
CA THR A 13 29.71 15.64 -2.28
C THR A 13 29.66 14.54 -3.34
N GLU A 14 29.98 13.30 -2.98
CA GLU A 14 29.93 12.15 -3.89
C GLU A 14 28.49 11.82 -4.28
N MET A 15 27.57 11.83 -3.30
CA MET A 15 26.16 11.61 -3.55
C MET A 15 25.60 12.71 -4.47
N GLY A 16 25.87 13.99 -4.17
CA GLY A 16 25.43 15.10 -5.01
C GLY A 16 25.93 15.00 -6.44
N SER A 17 27.22 14.70 -6.65
CA SER A 17 27.80 14.52 -7.99
C SER A 17 27.10 13.43 -8.81
N LEU A 18 26.70 12.33 -8.15
CA LEU A 18 25.94 11.27 -8.79
C LEU A 18 24.50 11.71 -9.11
N GLN A 19 23.80 12.31 -8.14
CA GLN A 19 22.39 12.68 -8.27
C GLN A 19 22.15 13.79 -9.29
N GLU A 20 23.04 14.79 -9.36
CA GLU A 20 22.93 15.90 -10.32
C GLU A 20 23.06 15.46 -11.78
N ARG A 21 23.62 14.27 -12.05
CA ARG A 21 23.64 13.68 -13.39
C ARG A 21 22.28 13.11 -13.82
N ILE A 22 21.39 12.85 -12.86
CA ILE A 22 20.04 12.34 -13.08
C ILE A 22 19.10 13.54 -13.12
N THR A 23 19.00 14.16 -14.29
CA THR A 23 18.18 15.35 -14.47
C THR A 23 17.58 15.43 -15.87
N SER A 24 16.75 16.44 -16.08
CA SER A 24 16.18 16.77 -17.39
C SER A 24 16.99 17.86 -18.08
N THR A 25 17.29 17.65 -19.35
CA THR A 25 17.95 18.61 -20.24
C THR A 25 17.00 19.02 -21.37
N LYS A 26 17.44 19.90 -22.26
CA LYS A 26 16.65 20.29 -23.44
C LYS A 26 16.48 19.15 -24.46
N GLU A 27 17.36 18.17 -24.47
CA GLU A 27 17.38 17.08 -25.46
C GLU A 27 16.74 15.79 -24.95
N GLY A 28 16.55 15.67 -23.63
CA GLY A 28 15.97 14.48 -23.02
C GLY A 28 16.05 14.51 -21.50
N SER A 29 15.48 13.50 -20.86
CA SER A 29 15.39 13.38 -19.41
C SER A 29 15.81 12.00 -18.92
N ILE A 30 16.46 11.95 -17.76
CA ILE A 30 16.71 10.71 -17.04
C ILE A 30 15.82 10.71 -15.79
N THR A 31 14.90 9.76 -15.71
CA THR A 31 14.11 9.49 -14.50
C THR A 31 14.67 8.24 -13.82
N SER A 32 15.09 8.37 -12.56
CA SER A 32 15.67 7.26 -11.79
C SER A 32 14.73 6.84 -10.66
N ILE A 33 14.55 5.53 -10.53
CA ILE A 33 13.88 4.91 -9.38
C ILE A 33 14.96 4.25 -8.53
N GLN A 34 15.20 4.78 -7.34
CA GLN A 34 16.32 4.39 -6.49
C GLN A 34 15.84 3.65 -5.25
N ALA A 35 16.33 2.43 -5.05
CA ALA A 35 16.09 1.68 -3.82
C ALA A 35 17.06 2.16 -2.74
N VAL A 36 16.56 2.88 -1.75
CA VAL A 36 17.34 3.35 -0.60
C VAL A 36 17.08 2.41 0.57
N TYR A 37 18.14 1.73 1.03
CA TYR A 37 18.06 0.93 2.25
C TYR A 37 18.28 1.84 3.47
N VAL A 38 17.33 1.81 4.41
CA VAL A 38 17.37 2.62 5.63
C VAL A 38 17.91 1.75 6.77
N PRO A 39 19.12 2.04 7.31
CA PRO A 39 19.66 1.29 8.42
C PRO A 39 18.77 1.40 9.66
N ALA A 40 18.49 0.26 10.32
CA ALA A 40 17.71 0.20 11.55
C ALA A 40 16.32 0.90 11.50
N ASP A 41 15.73 1.05 10.31
CA ASP A 41 14.48 1.79 10.09
C ASP A 41 14.55 3.29 10.54
N ASP A 42 15.76 3.87 10.63
CA ASP A 42 16.01 5.28 11.01
C ASP A 42 16.22 6.21 9.80
N LEU A 43 15.20 7.00 9.47
CA LEU A 43 15.25 7.98 8.37
C LEU A 43 16.18 9.18 8.65
N THR A 44 16.63 9.36 9.90
CA THR A 44 17.53 10.44 10.29
C THR A 44 19.01 10.08 10.15
N ASP A 45 19.32 8.83 9.78
CA ASP A 45 20.69 8.41 9.48
C ASP A 45 21.30 9.27 8.35
N PRO A 46 22.60 9.63 8.43
CA PRO A 46 23.23 10.50 7.44
C PRO A 46 23.12 10.04 5.98
N ALA A 47 23.11 8.72 5.71
CA ALA A 47 23.02 8.20 4.36
C ALA A 47 21.64 8.44 3.70
N PRO A 48 20.51 7.98 4.28
CA PRO A 48 19.20 8.31 3.75
C PRO A 48 18.93 9.82 3.77
N ALA A 49 19.31 10.54 4.83
CA ALA A 49 19.11 11.99 4.91
C ALA A 49 19.78 12.75 3.75
N THR A 50 21.03 12.40 3.43
CA THR A 50 21.76 13.00 2.30
C THR A 50 21.12 12.62 0.97
N THR A 51 20.67 11.37 0.82
CA THR A 51 20.07 10.89 -0.43
C THR A 51 18.72 11.56 -0.69
N PHE A 52 17.86 11.64 0.33
CA PHE A 52 16.51 12.22 0.22
C PHE A 52 16.52 13.70 -0.12
N ALA A 53 17.58 14.44 0.24
CA ALA A 53 17.73 15.84 -0.16
C ALA A 53 17.76 16.06 -1.67
N HIS A 54 18.08 15.02 -2.45
CA HIS A 54 18.13 15.06 -3.92
C HIS A 54 16.92 14.42 -4.60
N LEU A 55 16.00 13.80 -3.85
CA LEU A 55 14.85 13.11 -4.44
C LEU A 55 13.64 14.03 -4.53
N ASP A 56 13.04 14.10 -5.73
CA ASP A 56 11.78 14.81 -5.95
C ASP A 56 10.56 14.08 -5.36
N ALA A 57 10.68 12.76 -5.12
CA ALA A 57 9.64 11.96 -4.51
C ALA A 57 10.22 10.81 -3.71
N THR A 58 9.56 10.48 -2.60
CA THR A 58 9.89 9.36 -1.74
C THR A 58 8.67 8.45 -1.61
N THR A 59 8.86 7.17 -1.96
CA THR A 59 7.85 6.12 -1.79
C THR A 59 8.34 5.20 -0.67
N VAL A 60 7.74 5.33 0.51
CA VAL A 60 8.14 4.56 1.70
C VAL A 60 7.42 3.22 1.70
N LEU A 61 8.17 2.12 1.82
CA LEU A 61 7.62 0.77 1.92
C LEU A 61 7.53 0.35 3.39
N SER A 62 6.31 0.20 3.91
CA SER A 62 6.05 -0.11 5.31
C SER A 62 5.99 -1.62 5.56
N ARG A 63 6.78 -2.08 6.54
CA ARG A 63 6.71 -3.47 7.03
C ARG A 63 5.35 -3.77 7.67
N GLY A 64 4.71 -2.78 8.28
CA GLY A 64 3.37 -2.93 8.87
C GLY A 64 2.30 -3.23 7.83
N LEU A 65 2.33 -2.55 6.69
CA LEU A 65 1.43 -2.81 5.56
C LEU A 65 1.71 -4.17 4.91
N ALA A 66 2.98 -4.51 4.73
CA ALA A 66 3.39 -5.81 4.19
C ALA A 66 2.93 -6.98 5.09
N ALA A 67 3.01 -6.83 6.42
CA ALA A 67 2.54 -7.82 7.38
C ALA A 67 1.01 -7.98 7.38
N LYS A 68 0.28 -6.92 7.03
CA LYS A 68 -1.16 -6.95 6.80
C LYS A 68 -1.55 -7.53 5.44
N GLY A 69 -0.60 -7.94 4.59
CA GLY A 69 -0.88 -8.49 3.27
C GLY A 69 -1.17 -7.44 2.18
N ILE A 70 -0.95 -6.15 2.47
CA ILE A 70 -1.23 -5.05 1.56
C ILE A 70 -0.04 -4.85 0.61
N TYR A 71 -0.28 -5.02 -0.70
CA TYR A 71 0.72 -4.83 -1.75
C TYR A 71 0.20 -3.98 -2.92
N PRO A 72 1.01 -3.02 -3.42
CA PRO A 72 2.34 -2.64 -2.93
C PRO A 72 2.27 -1.99 -1.54
N ALA A 73 3.23 -2.29 -0.67
CA ALA A 73 3.23 -1.88 0.74
C ALA A 73 3.62 -0.40 0.95
N VAL A 74 3.11 0.48 0.09
CA VAL A 74 3.42 1.92 0.09
C VAL A 74 2.66 2.59 1.23
N ASP A 75 3.39 3.28 2.11
CA ASP A 75 2.78 4.10 3.16
C ASP A 75 2.32 5.45 2.59
N PRO A 76 1.01 5.73 2.50
CA PRO A 76 0.50 6.95 1.88
C PRO A 76 0.73 8.21 2.73
N LEU A 77 1.00 8.06 4.03
CA LEU A 77 1.23 9.18 4.95
C LEU A 77 2.72 9.55 4.97
N ASP A 78 3.60 8.54 4.98
CA ASP A 78 5.06 8.77 5.01
C ASP A 78 5.66 9.01 3.62
N SER A 79 4.94 8.67 2.54
CA SER A 79 5.37 8.96 1.17
C SER A 79 5.06 10.40 0.73
N THR A 80 6.01 11.02 0.03
CA THR A 80 5.94 12.42 -0.38
C THR A 80 6.38 12.63 -1.83
N SER A 81 5.93 13.74 -2.43
CA SER A 81 6.38 14.17 -3.75
C SER A 81 6.32 15.69 -3.86
N THR A 82 7.38 16.29 -4.38
CA THR A 82 7.43 17.72 -4.71
C THR A 82 6.45 18.07 -5.83
N MET A 83 6.04 17.09 -6.64
CA MET A 83 5.06 17.26 -7.71
C MET A 83 3.62 17.40 -7.19
N LEU A 84 3.34 17.00 -5.93
CA LEU A 84 2.01 17.10 -5.34
C LEU A 84 1.71 18.54 -4.90
N GLN A 85 1.54 19.42 -5.89
CA GLN A 85 1.23 20.84 -5.72
C GLN A 85 0.13 21.23 -6.71
N PRO A 86 -0.82 22.12 -6.34
CA PRO A 86 -1.94 22.48 -7.21
C PRO A 86 -1.50 23.01 -8.58
N ARG A 87 -0.40 23.75 -8.63
CA ARG A 87 0.17 24.30 -9.89
C ARG A 87 0.72 23.24 -10.86
N ILE A 88 0.96 22.01 -10.39
CA ILE A 88 1.54 20.91 -11.17
C ILE A 88 0.45 19.89 -11.52
N VAL A 89 -0.28 19.40 -10.52
CA VAL A 89 -1.29 18.33 -10.70
C VAL A 89 -2.72 18.84 -10.89
N GLY A 90 -2.95 20.14 -10.72
CA GLY A 90 -4.28 20.75 -10.69
C GLY A 90 -4.91 20.74 -9.30
N GLU A 91 -5.86 21.66 -9.09
CA GLU A 91 -6.54 21.85 -7.80
C GLU A 91 -7.31 20.60 -7.37
N GLU A 92 -8.10 20.01 -8.28
CA GLU A 92 -8.95 18.85 -7.97
C GLU A 92 -8.13 17.64 -7.52
N HIS A 93 -7.01 17.36 -8.19
CA HIS A 93 -6.12 16.26 -7.81
C HIS A 93 -5.49 16.54 -6.45
N TYR A 94 -4.93 17.74 -6.27
CA TYR A 94 -4.29 18.11 -5.01
C TYR A 94 -5.27 17.99 -3.83
N GLU A 95 -6.45 18.58 -3.94
CA GLU A 95 -7.50 18.53 -2.92
C GLU A 95 -7.95 17.09 -2.63
N THR A 96 -8.13 16.27 -3.67
CA THR A 96 -8.48 14.85 -3.49
C THR A 96 -7.40 14.10 -2.72
N ALA A 97 -6.12 14.30 -3.06
CA ALA A 97 -5.00 13.68 -2.37
C ALA A 97 -4.89 14.15 -0.91
N GLN A 98 -5.09 15.45 -0.64
CA GLN A 98 -5.09 15.97 0.73
C GLN A 98 -6.23 15.39 1.56
N ARG A 99 -7.45 15.30 1.01
CA ARG A 99 -8.60 14.70 1.73
C ARG A 99 -8.40 13.22 2.03
N VAL A 100 -7.78 12.49 1.11
CA VAL A 100 -7.37 11.09 1.34
C VAL A 100 -6.37 11.01 2.48
N LYS A 101 -5.30 11.82 2.46
CA LYS A 101 -4.29 11.86 3.53
C LYS A 101 -4.90 12.22 4.89
N GLN A 102 -5.76 13.23 4.94
CA GLN A 102 -6.47 13.62 6.17
C GLN A 102 -7.34 12.50 6.73
N THR A 103 -8.07 11.81 5.87
CA THR A 103 -8.93 10.68 6.27
C THR A 103 -8.10 9.53 6.85
N LEU A 104 -6.97 9.20 6.22
CA LEU A 104 -6.07 8.14 6.68
C LEU A 104 -5.33 8.53 7.96
N GLN A 105 -4.92 9.79 8.09
CA GLN A 105 -4.30 10.31 9.31
C GLN A 105 -5.26 10.22 10.49
N ARG A 106 -6.50 10.68 10.31
CA ARG A 106 -7.53 10.58 11.34
C ARG A 106 -7.84 9.13 11.70
N TYR A 107 -7.89 8.24 10.71
CA TYR A 107 -8.05 6.82 10.97
C TYR A 107 -6.93 6.23 11.83
N LYS A 108 -5.67 6.61 11.57
CA LYS A 108 -4.50 6.20 12.37
C LYS A 108 -4.62 6.66 13.83
N GLU A 109 -5.06 7.89 14.07
CA GLU A 109 -5.34 8.39 15.44
C GLU A 109 -6.45 7.60 16.15
N LEU A 110 -7.49 7.22 15.40
CA LEU A 110 -8.61 6.46 15.95
C LEU A 110 -8.26 4.99 16.21
N GLN A 111 -7.24 4.42 15.56
CA GLN A 111 -6.82 3.03 15.78
C GLN A 111 -6.42 2.75 17.23
N ASP A 112 -5.69 3.67 17.88
CA ASP A 112 -5.27 3.52 19.28
C ASP A 112 -6.49 3.53 20.22
N ILE A 113 -7.46 4.40 19.94
CA ILE A 113 -8.72 4.48 20.69
C ILE A 113 -9.54 3.19 20.51
N ILE A 114 -9.68 2.71 19.27
CA ILE A 114 -10.39 1.46 18.94
C ILE A 114 -9.74 0.27 19.63
N ALA A 115 -8.42 0.23 19.73
CA ALA A 115 -7.69 -0.86 20.37
C ALA A 115 -7.93 -0.93 21.89
N ILE A 116 -8.20 0.21 22.54
CA ILE A 116 -8.40 0.30 23.99
C ILE A 116 -9.89 0.18 24.37
N LEU A 117 -10.75 0.92 23.66
CA LEU A 117 -12.16 1.11 24.03
C LEU A 117 -13.13 0.30 23.17
N GLY A 118 -12.71 -0.13 21.96
CA GLY A 118 -13.58 -0.76 20.98
C GLY A 118 -14.21 0.24 19.99
N LEU A 119 -14.79 -0.29 18.91
CA LEU A 119 -15.35 0.52 17.82
C LEU A 119 -16.66 1.23 18.21
N ASP A 120 -17.42 0.66 19.14
CA ASP A 120 -18.75 1.14 19.53
C ASP A 120 -18.70 2.42 20.36
N GLU A 121 -17.56 2.71 20.98
CA GLU A 121 -17.31 3.91 21.79
C GLU A 121 -17.01 5.16 20.94
N LEU A 122 -16.91 5.01 19.62
CA LEU A 122 -16.67 6.11 18.71
C LEU A 122 -17.95 6.89 18.40
N SER A 123 -17.80 8.21 18.20
CA SER A 123 -18.86 9.05 17.65
C SER A 123 -19.33 8.52 16.27
N GLU A 124 -20.55 8.87 15.85
CA GLU A 124 -21.04 8.47 14.52
C GLU A 124 -20.12 9.00 13.39
N ASP A 125 -19.60 10.21 13.54
CA ASP A 125 -18.68 10.83 12.59
C ASP A 125 -17.33 10.09 12.53
N ASP A 126 -16.75 9.72 13.67
CA ASP A 126 -15.50 8.95 13.71
C ASP A 126 -15.72 7.53 13.14
N ARG A 127 -16.86 6.90 13.41
CA ARG A 127 -17.23 5.62 12.78
C ARG A 127 -17.33 5.75 11.26
N LEU A 128 -17.89 6.85 10.77
CA LEU A 128 -17.95 7.13 9.33
C LEU A 128 -16.55 7.33 8.73
N ILE A 129 -15.65 8.03 9.43
CA ILE A 129 -14.25 8.20 9.01
C ILE A 129 -13.54 6.86 8.94
N VAL A 130 -13.66 6.01 9.97
CA VAL A 130 -13.10 4.65 9.98
C VAL A 130 -13.64 3.83 8.81
N ALA A 131 -14.94 3.90 8.56
CA ALA A 131 -15.58 3.20 7.46
C ALA A 131 -15.10 3.69 6.08
N ARG A 132 -14.82 5.00 5.93
CA ARG A 132 -14.25 5.58 4.70
C ARG A 132 -12.78 5.21 4.56
N ALA A 133 -11.99 5.33 5.62
CA ALA A 133 -10.57 5.00 5.62
C ALA A 133 -10.33 3.54 5.25
N ARG A 134 -11.11 2.60 5.81
CA ARG A 134 -11.06 1.17 5.43
C ARG A 134 -11.38 0.90 3.96
N LYS A 135 -12.09 1.81 3.28
CA LYS A 135 -12.38 1.71 1.84
C LYS A 135 -11.30 2.38 0.98
N ILE A 136 -10.63 3.39 1.52
CA ILE A 136 -9.55 4.15 0.87
C ILE A 136 -8.22 3.41 0.97
N GLU A 137 -7.97 2.77 2.12
CA GLU A 137 -6.85 1.85 2.30
C GLU A 137 -6.90 0.83 1.15
N PRO A 138 -5.75 0.48 0.55
CA PRO A 138 -5.73 -0.37 -0.64
C PRO A 138 -6.59 -1.58 -0.38
N VAL A 139 -7.43 -1.91 -1.37
CA VAL A 139 -8.28 -3.10 -1.32
C VAL A 139 -7.35 -4.25 -1.02
N ASP A 140 -7.49 -4.81 0.17
CA ASP A 140 -6.78 -6.01 0.57
C ASP A 140 -7.19 -7.14 -0.37
N ILE A 141 -6.40 -8.21 -0.41
CA ILE A 141 -6.88 -9.44 -1.03
C ILE A 141 -8.13 -9.89 -0.26
N GLY A 142 -9.27 -9.92 -0.94
CA GLY A 142 -10.55 -10.12 -0.26
C GLY A 142 -11.76 -10.16 -1.19
N ILE A 143 -12.93 -10.36 -0.60
CA ILE A 143 -14.18 -10.52 -1.35
C ILE A 143 -14.90 -9.17 -1.48
N LEU A 144 -15.29 -8.83 -2.69
CA LEU A 144 -16.22 -7.75 -2.98
C LEU A 144 -17.57 -8.32 -3.41
N ARG A 145 -18.63 -7.94 -2.70
CA ARG A 145 -20.02 -8.19 -3.14
C ARG A 145 -20.60 -6.92 -3.73
N ILE A 146 -21.00 -6.99 -4.99
CA ILE A 146 -21.70 -5.91 -5.69
C ILE A 146 -23.08 -6.39 -6.12
N ARG A 147 -24.06 -5.50 -6.07
CA ARG A 147 -25.41 -5.77 -6.58
C ARG A 147 -25.55 -5.11 -7.95
N LEU A 148 -25.68 -5.89 -9.00
CA LEU A 148 -25.87 -5.43 -10.37
C LEU A 148 -27.19 -6.01 -10.89
N ASN A 149 -28.09 -5.15 -11.38
CA ASN A 149 -29.39 -5.57 -11.93
C ASN A 149 -30.17 -6.51 -11.00
N ASP A 150 -30.26 -6.15 -9.72
CA ASP A 150 -30.88 -6.94 -8.65
C ASP A 150 -30.24 -8.30 -8.31
N GLN A 151 -29.11 -8.66 -8.94
CA GLN A 151 -28.36 -9.86 -8.63
C GLN A 151 -27.08 -9.53 -7.84
N TRP A 152 -26.81 -10.34 -6.83
CA TRP A 152 -25.55 -10.27 -6.09
C TRP A 152 -24.45 -10.98 -6.87
N LEU A 153 -23.39 -10.25 -7.16
CA LEU A 153 -22.16 -10.77 -7.73
C LEU A 153 -21.06 -10.76 -6.65
N THR A 154 -20.38 -11.89 -6.51
CA THR A 154 -19.23 -12.06 -5.62
C THR A 154 -17.96 -12.06 -6.46
N MET A 155 -17.00 -11.21 -6.09
CA MET A 155 -15.70 -11.11 -6.74
C MET A 155 -14.58 -11.34 -5.74
N ALA A 156 -13.62 -12.19 -6.09
CA ALA A 156 -12.33 -12.31 -5.41
C ALA A 156 -11.39 -11.25 -5.98
N LEU A 157 -10.92 -10.33 -5.14
CA LEU A 157 -10.01 -9.26 -5.53
C LEU A 157 -8.59 -9.59 -5.08
N MET A 158 -7.60 -9.42 -5.96
CA MET A 158 -6.19 -9.71 -5.67
C MET A 158 -5.39 -8.45 -5.36
N GLY A 159 -5.97 -7.58 -4.54
CA GLY A 159 -5.39 -6.27 -4.21
C GLY A 159 -5.86 -5.16 -5.16
N GLY A 160 -5.82 -3.90 -4.72
CA GLY A 160 -6.21 -2.77 -5.57
C GLY A 160 -6.49 -1.46 -4.82
N PHE A 161 -7.24 -0.57 -5.46
CA PHE A 161 -7.76 0.68 -4.92
C PHE A 161 -9.25 0.78 -5.23
N ALA A 162 -10.06 1.23 -4.27
CA ALA A 162 -11.45 1.59 -4.52
C ALA A 162 -11.60 3.11 -4.40
N ARG A 163 -12.08 3.75 -5.48
CA ARG A 163 -12.49 5.15 -5.49
C ARG A 163 -14.00 5.23 -5.34
N ILE A 164 -14.49 6.07 -4.44
CA ILE A 164 -15.92 6.36 -4.30
C ILE A 164 -16.13 7.84 -4.59
N GLY A 165 -16.94 8.15 -5.60
CA GLY A 165 -17.30 9.52 -5.96
C GLY A 165 -18.58 9.54 -6.79
N ASN A 166 -19.43 10.55 -6.60
CA ASN A 166 -20.68 10.74 -7.36
C ASN A 166 -21.63 9.51 -7.35
N ASN A 167 -21.87 8.91 -6.18
CA ASN A 167 -22.67 7.68 -6.06
C ASN A 167 -22.15 6.47 -6.85
N GLU A 168 -20.91 6.55 -7.34
CA GLU A 168 -20.24 5.48 -8.09
C GLU A 168 -19.04 4.95 -7.29
N ILE A 169 -18.84 3.64 -7.33
CA ILE A 169 -17.66 2.96 -6.77
C ILE A 169 -16.86 2.42 -7.95
N THR A 170 -15.68 2.99 -8.18
CA THR A 170 -14.71 2.49 -9.17
C THR A 170 -13.66 1.66 -8.43
N VAL A 171 -13.56 0.37 -8.71
CA VAL A 171 -12.55 -0.51 -8.10
C VAL A 171 -11.49 -0.85 -9.15
N LEU A 172 -10.27 -0.36 -8.95
CA LEU A 172 -9.08 -0.64 -9.73
C LEU A 172 -8.29 -1.73 -9.01
N VAL A 173 -8.31 -2.95 -9.53
CA VAL A 173 -7.65 -4.10 -8.91
C VAL A 173 -6.51 -4.60 -9.76
N ASN A 174 -5.49 -5.17 -9.10
CA ASN A 174 -4.37 -5.80 -9.79
C ASN A 174 -4.85 -7.03 -10.58
N ASP A 175 -5.81 -7.76 -10.00
CA ASP A 175 -6.51 -8.87 -10.64
C ASP A 175 -7.86 -9.10 -9.95
N ALA A 176 -8.83 -9.68 -10.66
CA ALA A 176 -10.16 -10.00 -10.15
C ALA A 176 -10.76 -11.23 -10.85
N GLU A 177 -11.28 -12.15 -10.04
CA GLU A 177 -12.03 -13.32 -10.49
C GLU A 177 -13.47 -13.25 -9.97
N LYS A 178 -14.47 -13.52 -10.82
CA LYS A 178 -15.84 -13.74 -10.34
C LYS A 178 -15.92 -15.09 -9.66
N GLY A 179 -16.59 -15.19 -8.52
CA GLY A 179 -16.76 -16.47 -7.82
C GLY A 179 -17.33 -17.58 -8.70
N SER A 180 -18.15 -17.24 -9.70
CA SER A 180 -18.74 -18.18 -10.67
C SER A 180 -17.76 -18.78 -11.64
N ASP A 181 -16.64 -18.09 -11.87
CA ASP A 181 -15.64 -18.44 -12.89
C ASP A 181 -14.45 -19.19 -12.26
N ILE A 182 -14.44 -19.35 -10.93
CA ILE A 182 -13.39 -20.06 -10.18
C ILE A 182 -13.73 -21.55 -10.13
N ASP A 183 -12.81 -22.39 -10.60
CA ASP A 183 -12.92 -23.85 -10.46
C ASP A 183 -12.74 -24.27 -8.98
N PRO A 184 -13.74 -24.95 -8.36
CA PRO A 184 -13.66 -25.33 -6.95
C PRO A 184 -12.55 -26.33 -6.62
N GLN A 185 -12.22 -27.24 -7.53
CA GLN A 185 -11.16 -28.22 -7.30
C GLN A 185 -9.79 -27.55 -7.39
N GLU A 186 -9.59 -26.69 -8.39
CA GLU A 186 -8.35 -25.93 -8.57
C GLU A 186 -8.11 -24.98 -7.37
N ALA A 187 -9.14 -24.25 -6.93
CA ALA A 187 -9.04 -23.33 -5.81
C ALA A 187 -8.68 -24.06 -4.50
N GLN A 188 -9.30 -25.22 -4.24
CA GLN A 188 -9.01 -26.03 -3.06
C GLN A 188 -7.60 -26.61 -3.09
N GLN A 189 -7.14 -27.13 -4.23
CA GLN A 189 -5.75 -27.60 -4.39
C GLN A 189 -4.74 -26.46 -4.19
N THR A 190 -5.02 -25.28 -4.74
CA THR A 190 -4.18 -24.10 -4.56
C THR A 190 -4.08 -23.69 -3.10
N LEU A 191 -5.19 -23.78 -2.34
CA LEU A 191 -5.22 -23.50 -0.90
C LEU A 191 -4.35 -24.49 -0.13
N GLU A 192 -4.49 -25.78 -0.38
CA GLU A 192 -3.69 -26.83 0.28
C GLU A 192 -2.19 -26.66 0.01
N MET A 193 -1.83 -26.36 -1.24
CA MET A 193 -0.44 -26.07 -1.61
C MET A 193 0.10 -24.82 -0.90
N ALA A 194 -0.71 -23.76 -0.79
CA ALA A 194 -0.31 -22.53 -0.11
C ALA A 194 -0.13 -22.73 1.40
N GLU A 195 -0.99 -23.51 2.05
CA GLU A 195 -0.85 -23.88 3.47
C GLU A 195 0.42 -24.73 3.70
N ALA A 196 0.68 -25.70 2.83
CA ALA A 196 1.88 -26.51 2.88
C ALA A 196 3.16 -25.68 2.66
N ASN A 197 3.11 -24.65 1.81
CA ASN A 197 4.24 -23.76 1.58
C ASN A 197 4.49 -22.81 2.76
N LEU A 198 3.43 -22.31 3.40
CA LEU A 198 3.57 -21.48 4.60
C LEU A 198 4.19 -22.26 5.77
N SER A 199 3.80 -23.53 5.96
CA SER A 199 4.37 -24.37 7.02
C SER A 199 5.86 -24.70 6.80
N LYS A 200 6.33 -24.67 5.55
CA LYS A 200 7.73 -24.90 5.17
C LYS A 200 8.55 -23.61 5.01
N ALA A 201 7.93 -22.44 5.15
CA ALA A 201 8.61 -21.17 4.90
C ALA A 201 9.61 -20.85 6.01
N GLU A 202 10.89 -20.81 5.66
CA GLU A 202 11.98 -20.51 6.59
C GLU A 202 12.53 -19.10 6.33
N GLY A 203 12.21 -18.19 7.24
CA GLY A 203 12.71 -16.80 7.21
C GLY A 203 11.67 -15.77 6.78
N LYS A 204 11.88 -14.52 7.23
CA LYS A 204 10.88 -13.44 7.17
C LYS A 204 10.30 -13.21 5.77
N ARG A 205 11.13 -13.21 4.72
CA ARG A 205 10.67 -12.97 3.34
C ARG A 205 9.80 -14.12 2.81
N GLN A 206 10.24 -15.36 2.99
CA GLN A 206 9.48 -16.54 2.54
C GLN A 206 8.14 -16.63 3.28
N THR A 207 8.13 -16.34 4.58
CA THR A 207 6.88 -16.31 5.37
C THR A 207 5.92 -15.25 4.84
N ILE A 208 6.41 -14.09 4.43
CA ILE A 208 5.58 -13.03 3.85
C ILE A 208 4.99 -13.45 2.50
N GLU A 209 5.82 -13.95 1.58
CA GLU A 209 5.37 -14.41 0.26
C GLU A 209 4.38 -15.57 0.38
N ALA A 210 4.62 -16.51 1.28
CA ALA A 210 3.72 -17.63 1.54
C ALA A 210 2.39 -17.19 2.18
N ASN A 211 2.42 -16.22 3.11
CA ASN A 211 1.19 -15.64 3.68
C ASN A 211 0.35 -14.93 2.60
N LEU A 212 1.00 -14.24 1.66
CA LEU A 212 0.32 -13.59 0.56
C LEU A 212 -0.37 -14.60 -0.36
N ALA A 213 0.35 -15.66 -0.74
CA ALA A 213 -0.20 -16.75 -1.55
C ALA A 213 -1.37 -17.45 -0.85
N LEU A 214 -1.25 -17.70 0.46
CA LEU A 214 -2.31 -18.30 1.27
C LEU A 214 -3.57 -17.42 1.29
N ARG A 215 -3.42 -16.11 1.49
CA ARG A 215 -4.55 -15.17 1.47
C ARG A 215 -5.28 -15.16 0.13
N ARG A 216 -4.55 -15.17 -1.00
CA ARG A 216 -5.15 -15.25 -2.34
C ARG A 216 -5.93 -16.54 -2.52
N ALA A 217 -5.33 -17.67 -2.18
CA ALA A 217 -5.97 -18.98 -2.30
C ALA A 217 -7.23 -19.09 -1.43
N ARG A 218 -7.16 -18.62 -0.17
CA ARG A 218 -8.32 -18.59 0.73
C ARG A 218 -9.45 -17.71 0.20
N THR A 219 -9.12 -16.54 -0.35
CA THR A 219 -10.10 -15.62 -0.93
C THR A 219 -10.82 -16.24 -2.14
N ARG A 220 -10.11 -16.99 -2.99
CA ARG A 220 -10.73 -17.75 -4.10
C ARG A 220 -11.74 -18.76 -3.57
N VAL A 221 -11.38 -19.54 -2.55
CA VAL A 221 -12.28 -20.55 -1.94
C VAL A 221 -13.48 -19.90 -1.24
N GLU A 222 -13.27 -18.83 -0.47
CA GLU A 222 -14.36 -18.11 0.19
C GLU A 222 -15.35 -17.50 -0.82
N ALA A 223 -14.87 -17.01 -1.98
CA ALA A 223 -15.73 -16.46 -3.02
C ALA A 223 -16.69 -17.50 -3.62
N ILE A 224 -16.26 -18.76 -3.72
CA ILE A 224 -17.10 -19.89 -4.14
C ILE A 224 -18.13 -20.22 -3.07
N ASN A 225 -17.68 -20.36 -1.81
CA ASN A 225 -18.54 -20.75 -0.69
C ASN A 225 -19.66 -19.72 -0.41
N MET A 226 -19.46 -18.46 -0.75
CA MET A 226 -20.48 -17.41 -0.62
C MET A 226 -21.56 -17.45 -1.71
N MET A 227 -21.43 -18.32 -2.72
CA MET A 227 -22.45 -18.54 -3.75
C MET A 227 -23.43 -19.66 -3.43
N SER A 228 -23.00 -20.63 -2.61
CA SER A 228 -23.83 -21.73 -2.08
C SER A 228 -24.71 -21.27 -0.92
#